data_AF-A0A2I0T2H3-F1
#
_entry.id   AF-A0A2I0T2H3-F1
#
_cell.length_a   1.000
_cell.length_b   1.000
_cell.length_c   1.000
_cell.angle_alpha   90.00
_cell.angle_beta   90.00
_cell.angle_gamma   90.00
#
_symmetry.space_group_name_H-M   'P 1'
#
loop_
_entity.id
_entity.type
_entity.pdbx_description
1 polymer ?
#
loop_
_entity_poly.entity_id
_entity_poly.type
_entity_poly.pdbx_seq_one_letter_code
_entity_poly.pdbx_strand_id
1 'polypeptide(L)'
;MDQFPGFPLAPCGSSEFRALALNCSAPINDKNGAEAKDWRAGKPVRVVRNVKGGKHSKYAPVEGNRYDGIYKVVKYWPETGKSGFLVWRYLLRRDDEEPAPWTKEGKDRMKKLGLTMQYPEGYLEVVANKDKEKENNGDDEFDTPGKGKRKRKSAEVVVFSFRWGGNTHYLSQRDSKEN
;
A
#
# COMPACT_ATOMS: atom_id res chain seq x y z
N MET A 1 -0.43 7.05 41.34
CA MET A 1 -1.31 6.96 40.15
C MET A 1 -0.98 8.15 39.27
N ASP A 2 -0.02 8.01 38.36
CA ASP A 2 0.40 9.13 37.52
C ASP A 2 -0.51 9.20 36.29
N GLN A 3 -1.38 10.21 36.34
CA GLN A 3 -2.22 10.68 35.26
C GLN A 3 -1.29 11.28 34.19
N PHE A 4 -0.88 10.49 33.19
CA PHE A 4 -0.17 11.04 32.04
C PHE A 4 -1.02 12.17 31.41
N PRO A 5 -0.49 13.40 31.28
CA PRO A 5 -1.23 14.49 30.66
C PRO A 5 -1.48 14.12 29.21
N GLY A 6 -2.75 14.16 28.82
CA GLY A 6 -3.21 13.80 27.50
C GLY A 6 -2.39 14.50 26.43
N PHE A 7 -1.69 13.72 25.62
CA PHE A 7 -1.18 14.21 24.35
C PHE A 7 -2.36 14.86 23.62
N PRO A 8 -2.27 16.14 23.22
CA PRO A 8 -3.33 16.76 22.45
C PRO A 8 -3.56 15.88 21.22
N LEU A 9 -4.82 15.48 21.01
CA LEU A 9 -5.25 14.77 19.83
C LEU A 9 -4.61 15.47 18.63
N ALA A 10 -3.71 14.78 17.93
CA ALA A 10 -3.11 15.33 16.74
C ALA A 10 -4.29 15.73 15.84
N PRO A 11 -4.45 17.03 15.51
CA PRO A 11 -5.51 17.44 14.61
C PRO A 11 -5.39 16.62 13.33
N CYS A 12 -6.49 16.48 12.59
CA CYS A 12 -6.48 15.96 11.22
C CYS A 12 -5.65 16.91 10.31
N GLY A 13 -4.34 16.96 10.53
CA GLY A 13 -3.45 18.04 10.14
C GLY A 13 -2.59 17.71 8.92
N SER A 14 -2.68 16.47 8.41
CA SER A 14 -2.25 16.19 7.05
C SER A 14 -3.42 16.53 6.13
N SER A 15 -3.16 17.37 5.13
CA SER A 15 -4.17 17.83 4.17
C SER A 15 -4.87 16.65 3.48
N GLU A 16 -4.20 15.51 3.35
CA GLU A 16 -4.74 14.31 2.70
C GLU A 16 -5.78 13.57 3.56
N PHE A 17 -5.54 13.40 4.87
CA PHE A 17 -6.52 12.76 5.75
C PHE A 17 -7.80 13.59 5.82
N ARG A 18 -7.65 14.91 5.90
CA ARG A 18 -8.78 15.84 5.88
C ARG A 18 -9.56 15.76 4.57
N ALA A 19 -8.86 15.65 3.43
CA ALA A 19 -9.50 15.50 2.11
C ALA A 19 -10.37 14.23 2.03
N LEU A 20 -9.92 13.12 2.60
CA LEU A 20 -10.71 11.88 2.60
C LEU A 20 -11.93 11.98 3.54
N ALA A 21 -11.78 12.64 4.70
CA ALA A 21 -12.89 12.90 5.61
C ALA A 21 -13.99 13.76 4.96
N LEU A 22 -13.61 14.75 4.14
CA LEU A 22 -14.55 15.59 3.37
C LEU A 22 -15.37 14.84 2.33
N ASN A 23 -15.02 13.60 1.98
CA ASN A 23 -15.84 12.77 1.09
C ASN A 23 -17.03 12.12 1.81
N CYS A 24 -17.00 12.06 3.14
CA CYS A 24 -18.10 11.57 3.95
C CYS A 24 -19.28 12.55 3.88
N SER A 25 -20.50 12.06 3.70
CA SER A 25 -21.73 12.88 3.73
C SER A 25 -22.14 13.22 5.16
N ALA A 26 -21.23 13.83 5.91
CA ALA A 26 -21.43 14.31 7.28
C ALA A 26 -20.57 15.56 7.54
N PRO A 27 -20.96 16.45 8.47
CA PRO A 27 -20.12 17.55 8.90
C PRO A 27 -18.75 17.05 9.36
N ILE A 28 -17.71 17.79 9.01
CA ILE A 28 -16.34 17.41 9.38
C ILE A 28 -16.12 17.55 10.88
N ASN A 29 -15.54 16.51 11.51
CA ASN A 29 -15.21 16.52 12.92
C ASN A 29 -13.81 15.94 13.14
N ASP A 30 -12.85 16.83 13.42
CA ASP A 30 -11.43 16.51 13.56
C ASP A 30 -11.06 15.96 14.95
N LYS A 31 -12.04 15.74 15.84
CA LYS A 31 -11.80 15.19 17.19
C LYS A 31 -12.28 13.76 17.33
N ASN A 32 -13.53 13.51 16.94
CA ASN A 32 -14.19 12.22 17.14
C ASN A 32 -14.47 11.48 15.84
N GLY A 33 -14.28 12.15 14.69
CA GLY A 33 -14.73 11.67 13.40
C GLY A 33 -16.24 11.81 13.21
N ALA A 34 -16.76 11.24 12.13
CA ALA A 34 -18.17 11.29 11.78
C ALA A 34 -18.62 10.04 11.02
N GLU A 35 -19.94 9.79 11.07
CA GLU A 35 -20.62 8.72 10.34
C GLU A 35 -21.74 9.32 9.48
N ALA A 36 -21.75 8.97 8.20
CA ALA A 36 -22.77 9.42 7.26
C ALA A 36 -24.05 8.59 7.41
N LYS A 37 -25.19 9.26 7.61
CA LYS A 37 -26.51 8.62 7.56
C LYS A 37 -26.82 8.15 6.14
N ASP A 38 -26.61 9.03 5.16
CA ASP A 38 -26.71 8.71 3.74
C ASP A 38 -25.31 8.67 3.11
N TRP A 39 -24.61 7.57 3.33
CA TRP A 39 -23.25 7.36 2.82
C TRP A 39 -23.17 7.35 1.29
N ARG A 40 -24.28 7.11 0.57
CA ARG A 40 -24.32 7.18 -0.89
C ARG A 40 -24.32 8.61 -1.42
N ALA A 41 -24.73 9.60 -0.63
CA ALA A 41 -24.61 11.01 -1.02
C ALA A 41 -23.15 11.53 -0.94
N GLY A 42 -22.22 10.73 -0.38
CA GLY A 42 -20.81 11.07 -0.29
C GLY A 42 -20.09 11.15 -1.64
N LYS A 43 -18.96 11.85 -1.68
CA LYS A 43 -18.15 12.00 -2.89
C LYS A 43 -17.51 10.65 -3.28
N PRO A 44 -17.48 10.31 -4.58
CA PRO A 44 -16.92 9.04 -5.05
C PRO A 44 -15.40 9.01 -4.92
N VAL A 45 -14.87 7.87 -4.49
CA VAL A 45 -13.43 7.57 -4.34
C VAL A 45 -13.06 6.42 -5.26
N ARG A 46 -12.12 6.63 -6.16
CA ARG A 46 -11.53 5.57 -6.99
C ARG A 46 -10.61 4.70 -6.14
N VAL A 47 -10.87 3.39 -6.09
CA VAL A 47 -10.05 2.46 -5.31
C VAL A 47 -9.21 1.59 -6.24
N VAL A 48 -7.91 1.58 -5.99
CA VAL A 48 -6.94 0.71 -6.66
C VAL A 48 -6.36 -0.22 -5.60
N ARG A 49 -6.33 -1.53 -5.89
CA ARG A 49 -5.68 -2.54 -5.05
C ARG A 49 -4.35 -2.95 -5.67
N ASN A 50 -3.34 -3.09 -4.84
CA ASN A 50 -1.98 -3.47 -5.23
C ASN A 50 -1.61 -4.86 -4.67
N VAL A 51 -0.76 -5.58 -5.39
CA VAL A 51 -0.20 -6.89 -4.99
C VAL A 51 0.41 -6.92 -3.58
N LYS A 52 1.07 -5.84 -3.14
CA LYS A 52 1.66 -5.73 -1.79
C LYS A 52 0.62 -5.87 -0.68
N GLY A 53 -0.65 -5.58 -0.97
CA GLY A 53 -1.79 -5.77 -0.07
C GLY A 53 -2.18 -7.24 0.15
N GLY A 54 -1.66 -8.18 -0.64
CA GLY A 54 -1.98 -9.60 -0.56
C GLY A 54 -1.62 -10.25 0.78
N LYS A 55 -0.65 -9.67 1.51
CA LYS A 55 -0.28 -10.13 2.87
C LYS A 55 -1.41 -10.01 3.90
N HIS A 56 -2.34 -9.08 3.67
CA HIS A 56 -3.40 -8.75 4.63
C HIS A 56 -4.81 -8.80 4.01
N SER A 57 -4.93 -9.02 2.70
CA SER A 57 -6.20 -9.02 1.99
C SER A 57 -6.24 -10.08 0.90
N LYS A 58 -7.25 -10.94 0.97
CA LYS A 58 -7.56 -11.94 -0.08
C LYS A 58 -8.06 -11.31 -1.39
N TYR A 59 -8.40 -10.03 -1.39
CA TYR A 59 -8.95 -9.33 -2.56
C TYR A 59 -7.88 -8.61 -3.37
N ALA A 60 -6.61 -8.64 -2.94
CA ALA A 60 -5.51 -8.08 -3.70
C ALA A 60 -5.32 -8.83 -5.03
N PRO A 61 -4.88 -8.15 -6.11
CA PRO A 61 -4.50 -8.83 -7.33
C PRO A 61 -3.23 -9.65 -7.14
N VAL A 62 -3.03 -10.64 -8.02
CA VAL A 62 -1.82 -11.48 -8.05
C VAL A 62 -0.60 -10.65 -8.47
N GLU A 63 -0.80 -9.73 -9.41
CA GLU A 63 0.26 -8.89 -9.97
C GLU A 63 -0.21 -7.45 -10.14
N GLY A 64 0.74 -6.51 -10.12
CA GLY A 64 0.50 -5.11 -10.48
C GLY A 64 -0.53 -4.38 -9.62
N ASN A 65 -1.32 -3.54 -10.29
CA ASN A 65 -2.37 -2.70 -9.74
C ASN A 65 -3.69 -3.00 -10.46
N ARG A 66 -4.79 -3.11 -9.71
CA ARG A 66 -6.13 -3.32 -10.26
C ARG A 66 -7.09 -2.24 -9.77
N TYR A 67 -7.79 -1.61 -10.69
CA TYR A 67 -8.89 -0.70 -10.36
C TYR A 67 -10.12 -1.53 -9.99
N ASP A 68 -10.68 -1.28 -8.81
CA ASP A 68 -11.76 -2.09 -8.23
C ASP A 68 -13.11 -1.34 -8.15
N GLY A 69 -13.17 -0.17 -8.78
CA GLY A 69 -14.37 0.64 -8.92
C GLY A 69 -14.44 1.82 -7.95
N ILE A 70 -15.67 2.32 -7.79
CA ILE A 70 -16.03 3.46 -6.97
C ILE A 70 -16.47 3.02 -5.57
N TYR A 71 -15.91 3.70 -4.58
CA TYR A 71 -16.23 3.55 -3.16
C TYR A 71 -16.64 4.89 -2.57
N LYS A 72 -17.35 4.84 -1.45
CA LYS A 72 -17.75 6.01 -0.66
C LYS A 72 -17.37 5.83 0.80
N VAL A 73 -17.05 6.93 1.46
CA VAL A 73 -16.69 6.95 2.88
C VAL A 73 -17.97 6.89 3.71
N VAL A 74 -18.12 5.81 4.47
CA VAL A 74 -19.28 5.60 5.36
C VAL A 74 -19.06 6.30 6.69
N LYS A 75 -17.87 6.10 7.28
CA LYS A 75 -17.47 6.74 8.52
C LYS A 75 -15.97 6.82 8.64
N TYR A 76 -15.50 7.71 9.50
CA TYR A 76 -14.10 7.84 9.86
C TYR A 76 -13.98 8.16 11.35
N TRP A 77 -12.93 7.68 12.00
CA TRP A 77 -12.71 7.85 13.43
C TRP A 77 -11.21 7.78 13.77
N PRO A 78 -10.76 8.46 14.83
CA PRO A 78 -9.40 8.29 15.34
C PRO A 78 -9.31 7.03 16.22
N GLU A 79 -8.18 6.32 16.13
CA GLU A 79 -7.88 5.12 16.92
C GLU A 79 -6.40 5.09 17.25
N THR A 80 -6.00 4.55 18.41
CA THR A 80 -4.58 4.36 18.73
C THR A 80 -4.07 3.13 17.96
N GLY A 81 -3.12 3.34 17.06
CA GLY A 81 -2.49 2.28 16.28
C GLY A 81 -1.59 1.37 17.13
N LYS A 82 -1.14 0.25 16.55
CA LYS A 82 -0.23 -0.71 17.22
C LYS A 82 1.10 -0.08 17.68
N SER A 83 1.50 1.03 17.05
CA SER A 83 2.69 1.80 17.40
C SER A 83 2.48 2.80 18.55
N GLY A 84 1.27 2.88 19.12
CA GLY A 84 0.94 3.81 20.21
C GLY A 84 0.58 5.23 19.76
N PHE A 85 0.59 5.51 18.46
CA PHE A 85 0.21 6.82 17.90
C PHE A 85 -1.25 6.85 17.42
N LEU A 86 -1.85 8.04 17.45
CA LEU A 86 -3.18 8.29 16.90
C LEU A 86 -3.17 8.08 15.37
N VAL A 87 -4.07 7.24 14.87
CA VAL A 87 -4.29 7.00 13.44
C VAL A 87 -5.76 7.24 13.08
N TRP A 88 -5.99 7.90 11.95
CA TRP A 88 -7.34 8.09 11.41
C TRP A 88 -7.73 6.89 10.55
N ARG A 89 -8.84 6.25 10.90
CA ARG A 89 -9.38 5.10 10.18
C ARG A 89 -10.60 5.52 9.37
N TYR A 90 -10.79 4.87 8.24
CA TYR A 90 -11.88 5.12 7.31
C TYR A 90 -12.55 3.81 6.96
N LEU A 91 -13.88 3.80 6.97
CA LEU A 91 -14.68 2.70 6.43
C LEU A 91 -15.17 3.10 5.05
N LEU A 92 -14.71 2.38 4.03
CA LEU A 92 -15.16 2.56 2.65
C LEU A 92 -16.11 1.43 2.26
N ARG A 93 -17.21 1.78 1.60
CA ARG A 93 -18.16 0.83 1.02
C ARG A 93 -18.25 1.04 -0.48
N ARG A 94 -18.39 -0.06 -1.22
CA ARG A 94 -18.50 -0.02 -2.68
C ARG A 94 -19.89 0.48 -3.09
N ASP A 95 -19.93 1.40 -4.04
CA ASP A 95 -21.16 1.95 -4.65
C ASP A 95 -20.89 2.17 -6.14
N ASP A 96 -20.94 1.07 -6.87
CA ASP A 96 -20.58 1.01 -8.28
C ASP A 96 -21.49 -0.01 -8.97
N GLU A 97 -22.01 0.37 -10.14
CA GLU A 97 -22.89 -0.46 -10.97
C GLU A 97 -22.13 -1.62 -11.61
N GLU A 98 -20.83 -1.45 -11.87
CA GLU A 98 -20.01 -2.50 -12.44
C GLU A 98 -19.81 -3.63 -11.43
N PRO A 99 -19.80 -4.92 -11.84
CA PRO A 99 -19.56 -6.00 -10.91
C PRO A 99 -18.10 -5.99 -10.42
N ALA A 100 -17.89 -6.33 -9.14
CA ALA A 100 -16.55 -6.32 -8.57
C ALA A 100 -15.65 -7.42 -9.18
N PRO A 101 -14.34 -7.18 -9.39
CA PRO A 101 -13.48 -8.10 -10.15
C PRO A 101 -13.36 -9.54 -9.63
N TRP A 102 -13.61 -9.77 -8.33
CA TRP A 102 -13.56 -11.10 -7.72
C TRP A 102 -14.88 -11.89 -7.83
N THR A 103 -15.98 -11.23 -8.23
CA THR A 103 -17.27 -11.88 -8.45
C THR A 103 -17.28 -12.66 -9.77
N LYS A 104 -18.20 -13.62 -9.93
CA LYS A 104 -18.34 -14.39 -11.17
C LYS A 104 -18.60 -13.48 -12.37
N GLU A 105 -19.56 -12.57 -12.24
CA GLU A 105 -19.91 -11.57 -13.25
C GLU A 105 -18.73 -10.66 -13.60
N GLY A 106 -17.95 -10.23 -12.59
CA GLY A 106 -16.76 -9.42 -12.79
C GLY A 106 -15.70 -10.15 -13.62
N LYS A 107 -15.45 -11.43 -13.32
CA LYS A 107 -14.52 -12.27 -14.08
C LYS A 107 -14.97 -12.48 -15.51
N ASP A 108 -16.25 -12.76 -15.72
CA ASP A 108 -16.83 -12.96 -17.05
C ASP A 108 -16.74 -11.67 -17.88
N ARG A 109 -17.01 -10.52 -17.27
CA ARG A 109 -16.85 -9.21 -17.89
C ARG A 109 -15.40 -8.90 -18.25
N MET A 110 -14.45 -9.16 -17.36
CA MET A 110 -13.02 -8.98 -17.63
C MET A 110 -12.57 -9.83 -18.81
N LYS A 111 -13.02 -11.09 -18.89
CA LYS A 111 -12.74 -11.99 -20.01
C LYS A 111 -13.38 -11.49 -21.31
N LYS A 112 -14.63 -11.04 -21.26
CA LYS A 112 -15.36 -10.49 -22.41
C LYS A 112 -14.70 -9.23 -22.98
N LEU A 113 -14.16 -8.38 -22.12
CA LEU A 113 -13.46 -7.16 -22.50
C LEU A 113 -11.98 -7.37 -22.86
N GLY A 114 -11.44 -8.57 -22.66
CA GLY A 114 -10.03 -8.87 -22.95
C GLY A 114 -9.05 -8.06 -22.09
N LEU A 115 -9.41 -7.75 -20.85
CA LEU A 115 -8.56 -6.94 -19.97
C LEU A 115 -7.34 -7.75 -19.51
N THR A 116 -6.16 -7.35 -19.98
CA THR A 116 -4.86 -7.96 -19.62
C THR A 116 -3.97 -6.98 -18.87
N MET A 117 -2.93 -7.52 -18.21
CA MET A 117 -1.92 -6.70 -17.52
C MET A 117 -1.26 -5.75 -18.52
N GLN A 118 -1.30 -4.46 -18.20
CA GLN A 118 -0.70 -3.41 -19.03
C GLN A 118 0.71 -3.13 -18.52
N TYR A 119 1.70 -3.29 -19.39
CA TYR A 119 3.08 -2.93 -19.13
C TYR A 119 3.45 -1.66 -19.91
N PRO A 120 4.36 -0.83 -19.40
CA PRO A 120 4.96 0.24 -20.20
C PRO A 120 5.63 -0.33 -21.46
N GLU A 121 5.67 0.49 -22.51
CA GLU A 121 6.34 0.14 -23.77
C GLU A 121 7.81 -0.23 -23.55
N GLY A 122 8.29 -1.28 -24.22
CA GLY A 122 9.66 -1.79 -24.09
C GLY A 122 9.98 -2.50 -22.76
N TYR A 123 9.10 -2.49 -21.76
CA TYR A 123 9.38 -3.11 -20.46
C TYR A 123 9.65 -4.62 -20.56
N LEU A 124 8.84 -5.32 -21.35
CA LEU A 124 8.97 -6.77 -21.53
C LEU A 124 10.30 -7.14 -22.19
N GLU A 125 10.75 -6.34 -23.16
CA GLU A 125 12.04 -6.56 -23.84
C GLU A 125 13.21 -6.33 -22.89
N VAL A 126 13.14 -5.27 -22.06
CA VAL A 126 14.17 -4.99 -21.05
C VAL A 126 14.25 -6.10 -20.01
N VAL A 127 13.11 -6.65 -19.57
CA VAL A 127 13.07 -7.78 -18.63
C VAL A 127 13.69 -9.02 -19.29
N ALA A 128 13.28 -9.34 -20.52
CA ALA A 128 13.83 -10.49 -21.25
C ALA A 128 15.34 -10.37 -21.51
N ASN A 129 15.85 -9.18 -21.81
CA ASN A 129 17.28 -8.94 -21.99
C ASN A 129 18.04 -9.08 -20.67
N LYS A 130 17.50 -8.58 -19.55
CA LYS A 130 18.09 -8.75 -18.22
C LYS A 130 18.12 -10.22 -17.78
N ASP A 131 17.08 -10.97 -18.09
CA ASP A 131 17.02 -12.40 -17.75
C ASP A 131 18.04 -13.18 -18.58
N LYS A 132 18.17 -12.88 -19.88
CA LYS A 132 19.25 -13.44 -20.73
C LYS A 132 20.65 -13.03 -20.27
N GLU A 133 20.85 -11.80 -19.82
CA GLU A 133 22.14 -11.35 -19.26
C GLU A 133 22.48 -12.07 -17.95
N LYS A 134 21.49 -12.43 -17.14
CA LYS A 134 21.70 -13.24 -15.93
C LYS A 134 21.97 -14.70 -16.26
N GLU A 135 21.28 -15.26 -17.25
CA GLU A 135 21.52 -16.62 -17.74
C GLU A 135 22.89 -16.76 -18.41
N ASN A 136 23.35 -15.72 -19.13
CA ASN A 136 24.66 -15.70 -19.79
C ASN A 136 25.83 -15.41 -18.83
N ASN A 137 25.57 -14.81 -17.65
CA ASN A 137 26.57 -14.58 -16.60
C ASN A 137 26.47 -15.64 -15.47
N GLY A 138 26.08 -16.87 -15.81
CA GLY A 138 26.05 -17.99 -14.87
C GLY A 138 27.41 -18.21 -14.19
N ASP A 139 27.40 -18.07 -12.87
CA ASP A 139 28.22 -18.80 -11.90
C ASP A 139 29.72 -18.95 -12.18
N ASP A 140 30.52 -17.94 -11.85
CA ASP A 140 31.87 -18.19 -11.29
C ASP A 140 31.73 -18.42 -9.76
N GLU A 141 31.04 -19.50 -9.37
CA GLU A 141 31.22 -20.11 -8.06
C GLU A 141 32.48 -20.98 -8.13
N PHE A 142 33.64 -20.36 -7.95
CA PHE A 142 34.90 -21.07 -7.75
C PHE A 142 34.86 -21.78 -6.39
N ASP A 143 34.61 -23.08 -6.43
CA ASP A 143 34.68 -23.98 -5.29
C ASP A 143 36.11 -24.01 -4.72
N THR A 144 36.31 -23.44 -3.53
CA THR A 144 37.49 -23.71 -2.69
C THR A 144 37.07 -24.03 -1.26
N PRO A 145 37.68 -25.06 -0.64
CA PRO A 145 37.20 -25.60 0.63
C PRO A 145 37.70 -24.76 1.80
N GLY A 146 36.81 -24.21 2.63
CA GLY A 146 37.24 -23.69 3.94
C GLY A 146 36.34 -22.70 4.66
N LYS A 147 35.76 -23.18 5.78
CA LYS A 147 35.21 -22.45 6.95
C LYS A 147 33.85 -21.74 6.78
N GLY A 148 32.85 -22.38 7.38
CA GLY A 148 31.45 -21.99 7.38
C GLY A 148 31.14 -20.57 7.84
N LYS A 149 30.20 -19.94 7.13
CA LYS A 149 29.52 -18.72 7.55
C LYS A 149 28.01 -18.87 7.31
N ARG A 150 27.27 -18.52 8.37
CA ARG A 150 25.82 -18.65 8.51
C ARG A 150 25.04 -17.95 7.38
N LYS A 151 24.05 -18.67 6.85
CA LYS A 151 23.04 -18.24 5.86
C LYS A 151 22.30 -16.98 6.34
N ARG A 152 22.61 -15.82 5.75
CA ARG A 152 21.77 -14.62 5.83
C ARG A 152 20.78 -14.65 4.66
N LYS A 153 19.48 -14.71 4.98
CA LYS A 153 18.40 -14.53 3.99
C LYS A 153 18.49 -13.11 3.44
N SER A 154 18.85 -12.93 2.18
CA SER A 154 18.76 -11.66 1.46
C SER A 154 17.28 -11.35 1.22
N ALA A 155 16.77 -10.32 1.88
CA ALA A 155 15.54 -9.67 1.47
C ALA A 155 15.85 -8.79 0.27
N GLU A 156 15.10 -8.96 -0.81
CA GLU A 156 15.12 -8.07 -1.97
C GLU A 156 14.67 -6.67 -1.53
N VAL A 157 15.64 -5.77 -1.35
CA VAL A 157 15.39 -4.35 -1.12
C VAL A 157 15.27 -3.70 -2.48
N VAL A 158 14.03 -3.43 -2.91
CA VAL A 158 13.78 -2.53 -4.04
C VAL A 158 14.06 -1.11 -3.55
N VAL A 159 15.27 -0.61 -3.83
CA VAL A 159 15.66 0.77 -3.57
C VAL A 159 15.02 1.65 -4.64
N PHE A 160 13.99 2.42 -4.27
CA PHE A 160 13.57 3.56 -5.07
C PHE A 160 14.55 4.70 -4.81
N SER A 161 15.45 4.94 -5.75
CA SER A 161 16.30 6.14 -5.75
C SER A 161 15.47 7.31 -6.29
N PHE A 162 14.96 8.15 -5.40
CA PHE A 162 14.47 9.48 -5.76
C PHE A 162 15.63 10.46 -5.61
N ARG A 163 16.13 10.96 -6.74
CA ARG A 163 17.15 12.00 -6.76
C ARG A 163 16.46 13.35 -6.56
N TRP A 164 16.59 13.90 -5.37
CA TRP A 164 16.43 15.32 -5.11
C TRP A 164 17.76 15.90 -4.62
N GLY A 165 17.94 17.21 -4.79
CA GLY A 165 19.22 17.93 -4.77
C GLY A 165 20.24 17.54 -3.69
N GLY A 166 21.51 17.70 -4.06
CA GLY A 166 22.67 17.12 -3.38
C GLY A 166 22.89 17.55 -1.93
N ASN A 167 23.00 16.56 -1.05
CA ASN A 167 24.14 16.28 -0.18
C ASN A 167 23.76 15.07 0.69
N THR A 168 24.31 13.90 0.37
CA THR A 168 24.11 12.68 1.17
C THR A 168 25.05 12.67 2.37
N HIS A 169 24.54 13.02 3.55
CA HIS A 169 25.12 12.60 4.82
C HIS A 169 24.46 11.29 5.27
N TYR A 170 25.23 10.22 5.38
CA TYR A 170 24.80 8.93 5.94
C TYR A 170 24.96 8.97 7.47
N LEU A 171 23.85 8.95 8.20
CA LEU A 171 23.86 8.69 9.64
C LEU A 171 23.29 7.27 9.85
N SER A 172 24.15 6.30 10.21
CA SER A 172 23.69 4.97 10.61
C SER A 172 23.46 4.94 12.12
N GLN A 173 22.22 4.73 12.54
CA GLN A 173 21.92 4.35 13.92
C GLN A 173 21.90 2.82 13.99
N ARG A 174 22.68 2.27 14.92
CA ARG A 174 22.71 0.85 15.25
C ARG A 174 21.63 0.61 16.31
N ASP A 175 20.63 -0.20 15.98
CA ASP A 175 19.71 -0.72 16.99
C ASP A 175 20.42 -1.82 17.80
N SER A 176 20.69 -1.50 19.06
CA SER A 176 21.07 -2.46 20.10
C SER A 176 19.89 -3.39 20.38
N LYS A 177 20.08 -4.69 20.18
CA LYS A 177 19.17 -5.71 20.72
C LYS A 177 19.56 -5.97 22.16
N GLU A 178 18.64 -5.64 23.06
CA GLU A 178 18.68 -6.08 24.46
C GLU A 178 18.14 -7.52 24.54
N ASN A 179 18.67 -8.26 25.51
CA ASN A 179 18.54 -9.70 25.74
C ASN A 179 17.38 -10.01 26.68
#